data_AF-A0A6J4SRS9-F1
#
_entry.id   AF-A0A6J4SRS9-F1
#
_cell.length_a   1.000
_cell.length_b   1.000
_cell.length_c   1.000
_cell.angle_alpha   90.00
_cell.angle_beta   90.00
_cell.angle_gamma   90.00
#
_symmetry.space_group_name_H-M   'P 1'
#
loop_
_entity.id
_entity.type
_entity.pdbx_description
1 polymer ?
#
loop_
_entity_poly.entity_id
_entity_poly.type
_entity_poly.pdbx_seq_one_letter_code
_entity_poly.pdbx_strand_id
1 'polypeptide(L)'
;MKNKRNVWFCLIILLTGVIFFTVQAQQKNDTHRANFSGEWKSKESISMGGNIVCTYVEGDRMLSKTMKIAEQADFLTIEIPNPSPGAALATSQEKLAFDGKESQINYGRERGKKFTVKLSADGQTMTVNSIVNLMVATPFNIKVQKKAFVYVTEVWKLSKDGQSILVQANAKSSLFRGERSWQTVFNKAS
;
A
#
# COMPACT_ATOMS: atom_id res chain seq x y z
N MET A 1 64.83 5.16 -26.19
CA MET A 1 63.50 5.58 -25.68
C MET A 1 62.53 4.40 -25.52
N LYS A 2 62.86 3.36 -24.74
CA LYS A 2 61.99 2.17 -24.56
C LYS A 2 61.09 2.23 -23.30
N ASN A 3 61.45 3.05 -22.30
CA ASN A 3 60.72 3.09 -21.01
C ASN A 3 59.41 3.90 -21.06
N LYS A 4 59.31 4.92 -21.92
CA LYS A 4 58.09 5.77 -22.02
C LYS A 4 56.87 4.99 -22.51
N ARG A 5 57.08 3.98 -23.36
CA ARG A 5 56.01 3.14 -23.90
C ARG A 5 55.41 2.21 -22.84
N ASN A 6 56.26 1.62 -21.98
CA ASN A 6 55.82 0.75 -20.90
C ASN A 6 55.05 1.51 -19.80
N VAL A 7 55.47 2.75 -19.49
CA VAL A 7 54.76 3.60 -18.53
C VAL A 7 53.35 3.94 -19.03
N TRP A 8 53.20 4.21 -20.32
CA TRP A 8 51.89 4.46 -20.94
C TRP A 8 50.96 3.24 -20.88
N PHE A 9 51.48 2.04 -21.15
CA PHE A 9 50.69 0.80 -21.02
C PHE A 9 50.25 0.53 -19.58
N CYS A 10 51.11 0.76 -18.59
CA CYS A 10 50.74 0.63 -17.18
C CYS A 10 49.65 1.63 -16.77
N LEU A 11 49.73 2.87 -17.27
CA LEU A 11 48.73 3.91 -16.98
C LEU A 11 47.35 3.56 -17.55
N ILE A 12 47.30 3.04 -18.78
CA ILE A 12 46.05 2.60 -19.41
C ILE A 12 45.41 1.46 -18.63
N ILE A 13 46.20 0.44 -18.25
CA ILE A 13 45.69 -0.72 -17.48
C ILE A 13 45.11 -0.26 -16.14
N LEU A 14 45.82 0.63 -15.42
CA LEU A 14 45.35 1.19 -14.15
C LEU A 14 44.04 1.99 -14.31
N LEU A 15 43.94 2.81 -15.36
CA LEU A 15 42.73 3.60 -15.65
C LEU A 15 41.53 2.70 -15.98
N THR A 16 41.70 1.67 -16.82
CA THR A 16 40.62 0.71 -17.10
C THR A 16 40.20 -0.08 -15.86
N GLY A 17 41.15 -0.47 -15.00
CA GLY A 17 40.86 -1.17 -13.76
C GLY A 17 40.01 -0.30 -12.82
N VAL A 18 40.42 0.94 -12.57
CA VAL A 18 39.70 1.87 -11.68
C VAL A 18 38.26 2.11 -12.17
N ILE A 19 38.06 2.29 -13.49
CA ILE A 19 36.72 2.48 -14.06
C ILE A 19 35.86 1.21 -13.94
N PHE A 20 36.45 0.02 -14.12
CA PHE A 20 35.71 -1.24 -13.99
C PHE A 20 35.26 -1.50 -12.55
N PHE A 21 36.12 -1.20 -11.57
CA PHE A 21 35.77 -1.32 -10.15
C PHE A 21 34.72 -0.29 -9.71
N THR A 22 34.73 0.94 -10.22
CA THR A 22 33.69 1.93 -9.88
C THR A 22 32.34 1.58 -10.47
N VAL A 23 32.28 1.04 -11.71
CA VAL A 23 31.04 0.56 -12.32
C VAL A 23 30.47 -0.64 -11.56
N GLN A 24 31.30 -1.60 -11.17
CA GLN A 24 30.85 -2.74 -10.35
C GLN A 24 30.47 -2.34 -8.92
N ALA A 25 31.15 -1.37 -8.31
CA ALA A 25 30.79 -0.84 -7.00
C ALA A 25 29.47 -0.04 -7.04
N GLN A 26 29.20 0.69 -8.14
CA GLN A 26 27.95 1.42 -8.34
C GLN A 26 26.77 0.48 -8.59
N GLN A 27 26.98 -0.66 -9.25
CA GLN A 27 25.95 -1.69 -9.45
C GLN A 27 25.57 -2.43 -8.14
N LYS A 28 26.46 -2.42 -7.14
CA LYS A 28 26.23 -3.09 -5.84
C LYS A 28 25.47 -2.23 -4.81
N ASN A 29 25.15 -0.99 -5.17
CA ASN A 29 24.25 -0.12 -4.42
C ASN A 29 22.80 -0.22 -4.91
N ASP A 30 22.39 -1.40 -5.42
CA ASP A 30 21.00 -1.84 -5.22
C ASP A 30 20.81 -2.01 -3.70
N THR A 31 20.67 -0.86 -3.04
CA THR A 31 20.19 -0.76 -1.68
C THR A 31 18.83 -1.41 -1.76
N HIS A 32 18.72 -2.68 -1.36
CA HIS A 32 17.47 -3.44 -1.39
C HIS A 32 16.40 -2.58 -0.73
N ARG A 33 15.61 -1.88 -1.56
CA ARG A 33 14.54 -1.02 -1.08
C ARG A 33 13.54 -1.95 -0.43
N ALA A 34 13.28 -1.72 0.85
CA ALA A 34 12.26 -2.47 1.55
C ALA A 34 10.94 -2.28 0.78
N ASN A 35 10.25 -3.38 0.47
CA ASN A 35 9.03 -3.35 -0.33
C ASN A 35 7.93 -4.16 0.37
N PHE A 36 6.69 -3.78 0.10
CA PHE A 36 5.50 -4.36 0.70
C PHE A 36 5.10 -5.71 0.08
N SER A 37 5.86 -6.22 -0.90
CA SER A 37 5.52 -7.46 -1.60
C SER A 37 5.53 -8.68 -0.67
N GLY A 38 4.49 -9.50 -0.82
CA GLY A 38 4.33 -10.74 -0.08
C GLY A 38 2.88 -11.07 0.20
N GLU A 39 2.69 -12.24 0.80
CA GLU A 39 1.43 -12.62 1.42
C GLU A 39 1.50 -12.26 2.89
N TRP A 40 0.40 -11.75 3.42
CA TRP A 40 0.35 -11.12 4.73
C TRP A 40 -0.89 -11.61 5.46
N LYS A 41 -0.76 -11.84 6.77
CA LYS A 41 -1.84 -12.33 7.64
C LYS A 41 -1.91 -11.48 8.91
N SER A 42 -3.11 -11.03 9.25
CA SER A 42 -3.34 -10.23 10.46
C SER A 42 -3.05 -11.06 11.71
N LYS A 43 -2.34 -10.47 12.68
CA LYS A 43 -2.05 -11.11 13.98
C LYS A 43 -3.30 -11.26 14.85
N GLU A 44 -4.25 -10.34 14.70
CA GLU A 44 -5.47 -10.27 15.52
C GLU A 44 -6.72 -10.27 14.64
N SER A 45 -7.87 -10.57 15.27
CA SER A 45 -9.17 -10.30 14.66
C SER A 45 -9.32 -8.79 14.50
N ILE A 46 -9.50 -8.32 13.27
CA ILE A 46 -9.79 -6.91 13.01
C ILE A 46 -11.13 -6.58 13.67
N SER A 47 -11.09 -5.80 14.76
CA SER A 47 -12.29 -5.43 15.50
C SER A 47 -13.22 -4.60 14.62
N MET A 48 -14.40 -5.15 14.30
CA MET A 48 -15.46 -4.42 13.59
C MET A 48 -15.93 -3.16 14.32
N GLY A 49 -15.64 -3.03 15.63
CA GLY A 49 -15.96 -1.84 16.41
C GLY A 49 -15.05 -0.64 16.11
N GLY A 50 -13.80 -0.88 15.70
CA GLY A 50 -12.81 0.16 15.41
C GLY A 50 -12.85 0.66 13.97
N ASN A 51 -12.99 -0.25 13.01
CA ASN A 51 -12.98 0.08 11.59
C ASN A 51 -14.37 0.52 11.12
N ILE A 52 -14.68 1.81 11.19
CA ILE A 52 -15.97 2.32 10.69
C ILE A 52 -16.19 2.06 9.19
N VAL A 53 -15.13 1.94 8.38
CA VAL A 53 -15.25 1.64 6.93
C VAL A 53 -15.85 0.25 6.70
N CYS A 54 -15.56 -0.71 7.58
CA CYS A 54 -16.05 -2.08 7.44
C CYS A 54 -17.56 -2.22 7.56
N THR A 55 -18.23 -1.25 8.21
CA THR A 55 -19.69 -1.23 8.29
C THR A 55 -20.36 -0.88 6.96
N TYR A 56 -19.60 -0.43 5.96
CA TYR A 56 -20.16 0.15 4.74
C TYR A 56 -19.62 -0.40 3.42
N VAL A 57 -18.40 -0.95 3.40
CA VAL A 57 -17.81 -1.53 2.19
C VAL A 57 -17.42 -2.98 2.45
N GLU A 58 -18.33 -3.88 2.08
CA GLU A 58 -18.05 -5.31 2.05
C GLU A 58 -16.90 -5.59 1.08
N GLY A 59 -15.85 -6.28 1.53
CA GLY A 59 -14.65 -6.54 0.72
C GLY A 59 -13.66 -5.39 0.62
N ASP A 60 -13.69 -4.42 1.55
CA ASP A 60 -12.55 -3.51 1.73
C ASP A 60 -11.33 -4.22 2.33
N ARG A 61 -10.12 -3.85 1.90
CA ARG A 61 -8.87 -4.46 2.39
C ARG A 61 -8.70 -4.38 3.90
N MET A 62 -9.28 -3.36 4.55
CA MET A 62 -9.24 -3.19 6.00
C MET A 62 -10.14 -4.16 6.75
N LEU A 63 -10.89 -5.03 6.07
CA LEU A 63 -11.63 -6.16 6.64
C LEU A 63 -10.87 -7.49 6.55
N SER A 64 -9.87 -7.56 5.68
CA SER A 64 -9.29 -8.85 5.35
C SER A 64 -8.25 -9.28 6.38
N LYS A 65 -8.37 -10.53 6.82
CA LYS A 65 -7.34 -11.19 7.65
C LYS A 65 -6.11 -11.57 6.84
N THR A 66 -6.23 -11.64 5.51
CA THR A 66 -5.13 -11.98 4.61
C THR A 66 -5.08 -11.02 3.43
N MET A 67 -3.89 -10.65 2.99
CA MET A 67 -3.71 -9.87 1.78
C MET A 67 -2.48 -10.34 1.03
N LYS A 68 -2.55 -10.30 -0.30
CA LYS A 68 -1.40 -10.50 -1.17
C LYS A 68 -1.05 -9.17 -1.80
N ILE A 69 0.20 -8.77 -1.68
CA ILE A 69 0.72 -7.53 -2.23
C ILE A 69 1.78 -7.84 -3.27
N ALA A 70 1.65 -7.21 -4.43
CA ALA A 70 2.70 -7.14 -5.44
C ALA A 70 3.07 -5.67 -5.67
N GLU A 71 4.24 -5.27 -5.17
CA GLU A 71 4.80 -3.93 -5.40
C GLU A 71 5.63 -3.90 -6.68
N GLN A 72 5.46 -2.82 -7.43
CA GLN A 72 6.23 -2.44 -8.61
C GLN A 72 6.79 -1.03 -8.38
N ALA A 73 7.61 -0.53 -9.31
CA ALA A 73 8.27 0.78 -9.15
C ALA A 73 7.28 1.92 -8.87
N ASP A 74 6.15 1.95 -9.59
CA ASP A 74 5.23 3.09 -9.57
C ASP A 74 3.90 2.81 -8.85
N PHE A 75 3.65 1.57 -8.43
CA PHE A 75 2.42 1.18 -7.76
C PHE A 75 2.56 -0.14 -7.02
N LEU A 76 1.58 -0.44 -6.17
CA LEU A 76 1.35 -1.81 -5.71
C LEU A 76 -0.08 -2.27 -6.01
N THR A 77 -0.28 -3.57 -6.10
CA THR A 77 -1.60 -4.20 -6.15
C THR A 77 -1.83 -5.00 -4.88
N ILE A 78 -3.01 -4.83 -4.30
CA ILE A 78 -3.49 -5.58 -3.14
C ILE A 78 -4.60 -6.51 -3.62
N GLU A 79 -4.47 -7.79 -3.31
CA GLU A 79 -5.50 -8.79 -3.52
C GLU A 79 -5.96 -9.31 -2.15
N ILE A 80 -7.27 -9.32 -1.93
CA ILE A 80 -7.89 -9.89 -0.73
C ILE A 80 -8.97 -10.90 -1.13
N PRO A 81 -9.22 -11.94 -0.31
CA PRO A 81 -10.42 -12.77 -0.45
C PRO A 81 -11.67 -11.90 -0.28
N ASN A 82 -12.62 -11.96 -1.22
CA ASN A 82 -13.90 -11.27 -1.07
C ASN A 82 -14.73 -11.99 0.00
N PRO A 83 -15.24 -11.29 1.03
CA PRO A 83 -16.07 -11.88 2.06
C PRO A 83 -17.51 -12.20 1.61
N SER A 84 -17.91 -11.90 0.36
CA SER A 84 -19.30 -12.08 -0.07
C SER A 84 -19.73 -13.55 -0.10
N PRO A 85 -20.79 -13.93 0.65
CA PRO A 85 -21.21 -15.33 0.82
C PRO A 85 -21.89 -15.97 -0.41
N GLY A 86 -22.11 -15.21 -1.49
CA GLY A 86 -22.86 -15.67 -2.68
C GLY A 86 -22.01 -16.04 -3.90
N ALA A 87 -20.71 -15.73 -3.90
CA ALA A 87 -19.82 -16.02 -5.02
C ALA A 87 -18.53 -16.66 -4.48
N ALA A 88 -18.37 -17.96 -4.72
CA ALA A 88 -17.12 -18.63 -4.44
C ALA A 88 -15.97 -17.88 -5.13
N LEU A 89 -14.93 -17.53 -4.37
CA LEU A 89 -13.62 -17.08 -4.88
C LEU A 89 -13.59 -15.74 -5.64
N ALA A 90 -14.52 -14.80 -5.40
CA ALA A 90 -14.24 -13.44 -5.83
C ALA A 90 -13.01 -12.93 -5.05
N THR A 91 -11.98 -12.43 -5.72
CA THR A 91 -10.89 -11.68 -5.09
C THR A 91 -11.16 -10.21 -5.35
N SER A 92 -11.06 -9.38 -4.31
CA SER A 92 -11.07 -7.92 -4.50
C SER A 92 -9.64 -7.49 -4.78
N GLN A 93 -9.45 -6.71 -5.84
CA GLN A 93 -8.14 -6.20 -6.22
C GLN A 93 -8.15 -4.67 -6.19
N GLU A 94 -7.12 -4.08 -5.59
CA GLU A 94 -6.94 -2.64 -5.51
C GLU A 94 -5.54 -2.25 -5.94
N LYS A 95 -5.43 -1.28 -6.85
CA LYS A 95 -4.15 -0.72 -7.32
C LYS A 95 -3.89 0.62 -6.64
N LEU A 96 -2.74 0.72 -5.97
CA LEU A 96 -2.27 1.92 -5.26
C LEU A 96 -1.09 2.53 -6.01
N ALA A 97 -1.33 3.57 -6.82
CA ALA A 97 -0.30 4.27 -7.58
C ALA A 97 0.45 5.31 -6.72
N PHE A 98 1.77 5.33 -6.79
CA PHE A 98 2.64 6.20 -5.97
C PHE A 98 2.86 7.60 -6.57
N ASP A 99 2.08 7.99 -7.59
CA ASP A 99 2.22 9.26 -8.31
C ASP A 99 1.56 10.45 -7.59
N GLY A 100 0.97 10.20 -6.42
CA GLY A 100 0.27 11.21 -5.62
C GLY A 100 -1.05 11.70 -6.24
N LYS A 101 -1.47 11.15 -7.37
CA LYS A 101 -2.72 11.54 -8.04
C LYS A 101 -3.91 10.82 -7.43
N GLU A 102 -5.09 11.41 -7.59
CA GLU A 102 -6.33 10.79 -7.16
C GLU A 102 -6.65 9.59 -8.05
N SER A 103 -6.83 8.44 -7.42
CA SER A 103 -7.39 7.22 -8.01
C SER A 103 -8.83 7.02 -7.53
N GLN A 104 -9.64 6.30 -8.30
CA GLN A 104 -11.04 6.05 -7.95
C GLN A 104 -11.45 4.59 -8.24
N ILE A 105 -12.19 4.02 -7.30
CA ILE A 105 -12.95 2.77 -7.46
C ILE A 105 -14.44 3.13 -7.45
N ASN A 106 -15.17 2.66 -8.45
CA ASN A 106 -16.61 2.89 -8.57
C ASN A 106 -17.36 1.58 -8.29
N TYR A 107 -18.19 1.57 -7.25
CA TYR A 107 -19.02 0.41 -6.87
C TYR A 107 -20.47 0.53 -7.39
N GLY A 108 -20.73 1.49 -8.28
CA GLY A 108 -22.06 1.79 -8.81
C GLY A 108 -22.99 2.43 -7.79
N ARG A 109 -24.14 2.93 -8.26
CA ARG A 109 -25.17 3.60 -7.44
C ARG A 109 -24.58 4.70 -6.54
N GLU A 110 -23.69 5.52 -7.11
CA GLU A 110 -23.00 6.62 -6.41
C GLU A 110 -22.09 6.21 -5.24
N ARG A 111 -21.83 4.91 -5.07
CA ARG A 111 -20.88 4.36 -4.09
C ARG A 111 -19.51 4.22 -4.72
N GLY A 112 -18.48 4.38 -3.91
CA GLY A 112 -17.11 4.24 -4.39
C GLY A 112 -16.08 4.73 -3.39
N LYS A 113 -14.81 4.70 -3.80
CA LYS A 113 -13.69 5.19 -3.01
C LYS A 113 -12.80 6.02 -3.91
N LYS A 114 -12.49 7.24 -3.49
CA LYS A 114 -11.40 8.05 -4.07
C LYS A 114 -10.23 8.01 -3.12
N PHE A 115 -9.00 7.95 -3.62
CA PHE A 115 -7.83 7.91 -2.75
C PHE A 115 -6.57 8.45 -3.41
N THR A 116 -5.61 8.87 -2.60
CA THR A 116 -4.26 9.26 -2.99
C THR A 116 -3.25 8.46 -2.17
N VAL A 117 -2.10 8.17 -2.75
CA VAL A 117 -1.05 7.37 -2.11
C VAL A 117 0.28 8.11 -2.20
N LYS A 118 1.03 8.09 -1.09
CA LYS A 118 2.40 8.59 -1.03
C LYS A 118 3.27 7.53 -0.39
N LEU A 119 4.38 7.19 -1.06
CA LEU A 119 5.39 6.28 -0.55
C LEU A 119 6.65 7.09 -0.18
N SER A 120 7.21 6.83 1.00
CA SER A 120 8.45 7.47 1.43
C SER A 120 9.63 7.09 0.53
N ALA A 121 10.65 7.94 0.48
CA ALA A 121 11.84 7.72 -0.34
C ALA A 121 12.54 6.38 -0.01
N ASP A 122 12.53 5.97 1.26
CA ASP A 122 13.10 4.70 1.73
C ASP A 122 12.20 3.47 1.46
N GLY A 123 11.00 3.66 0.92
CA GLY A 123 10.02 2.60 0.66
C GLY A 123 9.36 1.99 1.91
N GLN A 124 9.70 2.44 3.12
CA GLN A 124 9.23 1.81 4.37
C GLN A 124 7.89 2.33 4.86
N THR A 125 7.47 3.53 4.45
CA THR A 125 6.24 4.16 4.91
C THR A 125 5.35 4.55 3.74
N MET A 126 4.15 3.97 3.68
CA MET A 126 3.12 4.36 2.72
C MET A 126 1.98 5.06 3.45
N THR A 127 1.51 6.18 2.93
CA THR A 127 0.32 6.88 3.41
C THR A 127 -0.77 6.83 2.35
N VAL A 128 -1.96 6.40 2.74
CA VAL A 128 -3.15 6.38 1.87
C VAL A 128 -4.21 7.30 2.48
N ASN A 129 -4.68 8.27 1.71
CA ASN A 129 -5.81 9.11 2.11
C ASN A 129 -6.98 8.78 1.21
N SER A 130 -8.11 8.38 1.80
CA SER A 130 -9.31 7.94 1.09
C SER A 130 -10.54 8.74 1.49
N ILE A 131 -11.44 8.94 0.53
CA ILE A 131 -12.81 9.38 0.72
C ILE A 131 -13.72 8.27 0.21
N VAL A 132 -14.42 7.62 1.13
CA VAL A 132 -15.40 6.57 0.82
C VAL A 132 -16.78 7.20 0.70
N ASN A 133 -17.38 7.05 -0.47
CA ASN A 133 -18.73 7.53 -0.79
C ASN A 133 -19.75 6.42 -0.53
N LEU A 134 -20.74 6.73 0.29
CA LEU A 134 -21.76 5.80 0.75
C LEU A 134 -23.15 6.35 0.44
N MET A 135 -24.09 5.43 0.19
CA MET A 135 -25.51 5.74 0.14
C MET A 135 -26.18 5.07 1.33
N VAL A 136 -26.70 5.88 2.26
CA VAL A 136 -27.38 5.38 3.45
C VAL A 136 -28.85 5.75 3.43
N ALA A 137 -29.71 4.86 3.91
CA ALA A 137 -31.12 5.17 4.09
C ALA A 137 -31.30 6.31 5.10
N THR A 138 -32.25 7.20 4.83
CA THR A 138 -32.66 8.20 5.83
C THR A 138 -33.39 7.51 6.98
N PRO A 139 -33.18 7.95 8.24
CA PRO A 139 -33.98 7.46 9.36
C PRO A 139 -35.47 7.55 9.04
N PHE A 140 -36.22 6.49 9.34
CA PHE A 140 -37.67 6.39 9.12
C PHE A 140 -38.16 6.37 7.66
N ASN A 141 -37.27 6.43 6.65
CA ASN A 141 -37.64 6.23 5.25
C ASN A 141 -36.55 5.50 4.46
N ILE A 142 -36.70 4.17 4.35
CA ILE A 142 -35.73 3.28 3.69
C ILE A 142 -35.62 3.49 2.18
N LYS A 143 -36.63 4.11 1.54
CA LYS A 143 -36.66 4.35 0.09
C LYS A 143 -35.87 5.60 -0.30
N VAL A 144 -35.62 6.50 0.65
CA VAL A 144 -34.85 7.72 0.43
C VAL A 144 -33.43 7.49 0.93
N GLN A 145 -32.46 7.57 0.02
CA GLN A 145 -31.04 7.44 0.36
C GLN A 145 -30.36 8.80 0.32
N LYS A 146 -29.43 9.02 1.24
CA LYS A 146 -28.59 10.22 1.33
C LYS A 146 -27.13 9.83 1.18
N LYS A 147 -26.36 10.69 0.49
CA LYS A 147 -24.91 10.58 0.42
C LYS A 147 -24.27 10.81 1.79
N ALA A 148 -23.32 9.95 2.12
CA ALA A 148 -22.45 10.07 3.27
C ALA A 148 -21.01 9.80 2.88
N PHE A 149 -20.09 10.37 3.65
CA PHE A 149 -18.67 10.31 3.40
C PHE A 149 -17.95 9.76 4.62
N VAL A 150 -16.98 8.88 4.39
CA VAL A 150 -16.00 8.49 5.39
C VAL A 150 -14.62 8.88 4.88
N TYR A 151 -13.97 9.77 5.60
CA TYR A 151 -12.58 10.16 5.37
C TYR A 151 -11.70 9.19 6.12
N VAL A 152 -10.68 8.64 5.47
CA VAL A 152 -9.78 7.64 6.04
C VAL A 152 -8.35 8.02 5.73
N THR A 153 -7.49 8.04 6.74
CA THR A 153 -6.04 8.14 6.58
C THR A 153 -5.43 6.86 7.11
N GLU A 154 -4.65 6.18 6.29
CA GLU A 154 -3.89 4.99 6.66
C GLU A 154 -2.39 5.29 6.54
N VAL A 155 -1.62 4.89 7.56
CA VAL A 155 -0.16 4.92 7.55
C VAL A 155 0.33 3.49 7.72
N TRP A 156 0.96 2.98 6.68
CA TRP A 156 1.50 1.64 6.58
C TRP A 156 3.00 1.72 6.77
N LYS A 157 3.53 0.96 7.74
CA LYS A 157 4.96 0.90 8.05
C LYS A 157 5.44 -0.53 7.91
N LEU A 158 6.37 -0.76 6.99
CA LEU A 158 7.07 -2.02 6.84
C LEU A 158 8.16 -2.10 7.92
N SER A 159 8.26 -3.23 8.62
CA SER A 159 9.33 -3.44 9.59
C SER A 159 10.69 -3.56 8.91
N LYS A 160 11.76 -3.22 9.64
CA LYS A 160 13.14 -3.23 9.11
C LYS A 160 13.58 -4.61 8.61
N ASP A 161 13.05 -5.68 9.19
CA ASP A 161 13.29 -7.07 8.79
C ASP A 161 12.39 -7.54 7.63
N GLY A 162 11.45 -6.70 7.18
CA GLY A 162 10.49 -7.03 6.13
C GLY A 162 9.47 -8.11 6.50
N GLN A 163 9.34 -8.46 7.79
CA GLN A 163 8.49 -9.55 8.27
C GLN A 163 7.10 -9.11 8.73
N SER A 164 6.88 -7.80 8.92
CA SER A 164 5.59 -7.29 9.35
C SER A 164 5.24 -5.94 8.71
N ILE A 165 3.93 -5.70 8.56
CA ILE A 165 3.36 -4.41 8.20
C ILE A 165 2.49 -3.95 9.37
N LEU A 166 2.77 -2.75 9.86
CA LEU A 166 1.93 -2.03 10.80
C LEU A 166 1.05 -1.04 10.02
N VAL A 167 -0.27 -1.22 10.05
CA VAL A 167 -1.23 -0.26 9.52
C VAL A 167 -1.89 0.50 10.66
N GLN A 168 -1.66 1.80 10.73
CA GLN A 168 -2.36 2.72 11.62
C GLN A 168 -3.40 3.47 10.80
N ALA A 169 -4.66 3.39 11.21
CA ALA A 169 -5.77 3.99 10.47
C ALA A 169 -6.56 4.94 11.35
N ASN A 170 -7.00 6.04 10.76
CA ASN A 170 -7.88 7.03 11.34
C ASN A 170 -9.04 7.28 10.39
N ALA A 171 -10.26 7.34 10.91
CA ALA A 171 -11.44 7.59 10.11
C ALA A 171 -12.43 8.54 10.77
N LYS A 172 -13.02 9.40 9.94
CA LYS A 172 -14.05 10.36 10.31
C LYS A 172 -15.23 10.24 9.38
N SER A 173 -16.43 10.01 9.93
CA SER A 173 -17.66 9.87 9.16
C SER A 173 -18.51 11.13 9.20
N SER A 174 -19.20 11.43 8.10
CA SER A 174 -20.22 12.49 8.06
C SER A 174 -21.54 12.09 8.75
N LEU A 175 -21.71 10.82 9.12
CA LEU A 175 -22.96 10.30 9.73
C LEU A 175 -22.96 10.33 11.25
N PHE A 176 -21.80 10.14 11.87
CA PHE A 176 -21.67 10.11 13.33
C PHE A 176 -20.66 11.16 13.77
N ARG A 177 -20.94 11.85 14.88
CA ARG A 177 -19.98 12.77 15.48
C ARG A 177 -18.89 11.94 16.17
N GLY A 178 -17.72 11.87 15.56
CA GLY A 178 -16.57 11.21 16.15
C GLY A 178 -15.53 10.78 15.14
N GLU A 179 -14.32 10.62 15.65
CA GLU A 179 -13.17 10.08 14.94
C GLU A 179 -12.84 8.72 15.56
N ARG A 180 -12.48 7.75 14.73
CA ARG A 180 -12.05 6.43 15.19
C ARG A 180 -10.66 6.14 14.67
N SER A 181 -9.81 5.62 15.55
CA SER A 181 -8.49 5.15 15.20
C SER A 181 -8.36 3.67 15.54
N TRP A 182 -7.64 2.92 14.72
CA TRP A 182 -7.29 1.54 15.02
C TRP A 182 -5.92 1.22 14.44
N GLN A 183 -5.40 0.09 14.89
CA GLN A 183 -4.12 -0.44 14.46
C GLN A 183 -4.29 -1.89 14.04
N THR A 184 -3.61 -2.30 12.98
CA THR A 184 -3.56 -3.70 12.54
C THR A 184 -2.13 -4.06 12.21
N VAL A 185 -1.66 -5.17 12.77
CA VAL A 185 -0.36 -5.75 12.45
C VAL A 185 -0.57 -6.96 11.57
N PHE A 186 0.07 -6.96 10.42
CA PHE A 186 0.15 -8.11 9.52
C PHE A 186 1.56 -8.68 9.59
N ASN A 187 1.65 -10.00 9.75
CA ASN A 187 2.90 -10.73 9.60
C ASN A 187 2.96 -11.33 8.21
N LYS A 188 4.16 -11.46 7.66
CA LYS A 188 4.38 -12.16 6.40
C LYS A 188 3.94 -13.62 6.57
N ALA A 189 3.13 -14.11 5.64
CA ALA A 189 2.79 -15.52 5.57
C ALA A 189 4.07 -16.30 5.22
N SER A 190 4.34 -17.36 5.99
CA SER A 190 5.50 -18.24 5.81
C SER A 190 5.36 -19.09 4.56
#